data_AF-A0A521NMS2-F1
#
_entry.id   AF-A0A521NMS2-F1
#
_cell.length_a   1.000
_cell.length_b   1.000
_cell.length_c   1.000
_cell.angle_alpha   90.00
_cell.angle_beta   90.00
_cell.angle_gamma   90.00
#
_symmetry.space_group_name_H-M   'P 1'
#
loop_
_entity.id
_entity.type
_entity.pdbx_description
1 polymer ?
#
loop_
_entity_poly.entity_id
_entity_poly.type
_entity_poly.pdbx_seq_one_letter_code
_entity_poly.pdbx_strand_id
1 'polypeptide(L)'
;MAKELEDLKVNLRLQIAALWTSVLFCYIYGDYFELYVPNKVAGLLNGQNMLDSPIKLLAATILLTIPILMISLSVFLKPNLAKWLNIGWGIFYTLFTLLVGISAISEWRIFYVFLSFLESLITIFIVYKAWTWPTLTIK
;
A
#
# COMPACT_ATOMS: atom_id res chain seq x y z
N MET A 1 -23.54 14.40 -33.22
CA MET A 1 -23.96 14.08 -31.85
C MET A 1 -22.72 13.86 -31.01
N ALA A 2 -22.59 14.58 -29.89
CA ALA A 2 -21.55 14.28 -28.91
C ALA A 2 -21.90 12.93 -28.26
N LYS A 3 -20.96 12.00 -28.27
CA LYS A 3 -21.14 10.66 -27.70
C LYS A 3 -20.61 10.71 -26.28
N GLU A 4 -21.51 10.68 -25.29
CA GLU A 4 -21.10 10.60 -23.88
C GLU A 4 -20.77 9.16 -23.50
N LEU A 5 -19.79 9.01 -22.61
CA LEU A 5 -19.38 7.73 -22.07
C LEU A 5 -20.25 7.39 -20.86
N GLU A 6 -20.67 6.13 -20.74
CA GLU A 6 -21.43 5.64 -19.59
C GLU A 6 -20.52 5.57 -18.35
N ASP A 7 -20.93 6.23 -17.26
CA ASP A 7 -20.21 6.20 -15.97
C ASP A 7 -20.96 5.29 -14.98
N LEU A 8 -20.39 4.12 -14.70
CA LEU A 8 -20.94 3.16 -13.75
C LEU A 8 -20.45 3.46 -12.34
N LYS A 9 -21.39 3.60 -11.40
CA LYS A 9 -21.08 3.84 -10.00
C LYS A 9 -20.36 2.65 -9.35
N VAL A 10 -19.03 2.77 -9.19
CA VAL A 10 -18.20 1.73 -8.59
C VAL A 10 -18.49 1.56 -7.09
N ASN A 11 -18.68 0.32 -6.64
CA ASN A 11 -18.88 0.00 -5.23
C ASN A 11 -17.69 0.44 -4.36
N LEU A 12 -17.95 1.07 -3.21
CA LEU A 12 -16.90 1.56 -2.29
C LEU A 12 -15.88 0.47 -1.92
N ARG A 13 -16.34 -0.77 -1.70
CA ARG A 13 -15.46 -1.90 -1.35
C ARG A 13 -14.48 -2.23 -2.47
N LEU A 14 -14.95 -2.16 -3.72
CA LEU A 14 -14.11 -2.39 -4.90
C LEU A 14 -13.13 -1.23 -5.10
N GLN A 15 -13.55 0.01 -4.83
CA GLN A 15 -12.63 1.16 -4.83
C GLN A 15 -11.50 0.94 -3.82
N ILE A 16 -11.83 0.56 -2.58
CA ILE A 16 -10.84 0.30 -1.52
C ILE A 16 -9.92 -0.87 -1.90
N ALA A 17 -10.46 -1.96 -2.44
CA ALA A 17 -9.66 -3.11 -2.90
C ALA A 17 -8.70 -2.72 -4.04
N ALA A 18 -9.15 -1.89 -4.97
CA ALA A 18 -8.30 -1.35 -6.04
C ALA A 18 -7.18 -0.47 -5.47
N LEU A 19 -7.47 0.35 -4.45
CA LEU A 19 -6.44 1.17 -3.79
C LEU A 19 -5.39 0.31 -3.08
N TRP A 20 -5.77 -0.74 -2.34
CA TRP A 20 -4.80 -1.68 -1.77
C TRP A 20 -3.96 -2.40 -2.82
N THR A 21 -4.57 -2.68 -3.98
CA THR A 21 -3.84 -3.25 -5.12
C THR A 21 -2.78 -2.26 -5.64
N SER A 22 -3.13 -0.98 -5.76
CA SER A 22 -2.17 0.08 -6.12
C SER A 22 -1.03 0.19 -5.10
N VAL A 23 -1.32 0.09 -3.80
CA VAL A 23 -0.30 0.05 -2.73
C VAL A 23 0.71 -1.08 -2.96
N LEU A 24 0.24 -2.30 -3.27
CA LEU A 24 1.15 -3.40 -3.57
C LEU A 24 2.03 -3.14 -4.79
N PHE A 25 1.50 -2.51 -5.83
CA PHE A 25 2.32 -2.15 -6.99
C PHE A 25 3.38 -1.10 -6.64
N CYS A 26 3.08 -0.13 -5.77
CA CYS A 26 4.09 0.80 -5.25
C CYS A 26 5.24 0.06 -4.56
N TYR A 27 4.94 -0.93 -3.70
CA TYR A 27 5.96 -1.76 -3.07
C TYR A 27 6.78 -2.56 -4.08
N ILE A 28 6.11 -3.28 -4.99
CA ILE A 28 6.78 -4.14 -5.96
C ILE A 28 7.74 -3.32 -6.82
N TYR A 29 7.30 -2.19 -7.36
CA TYR A 29 8.17 -1.35 -8.19
C TYR A 29 9.23 -0.61 -7.39
N GLY A 30 8.94 -0.21 -6.14
CA GLY A 30 9.91 0.40 -5.24
C GLY A 30 11.08 -0.54 -4.95
N ASP A 31 10.77 -1.77 -4.52
CA ASP A 31 11.79 -2.77 -4.20
C ASP A 31 12.50 -3.29 -5.47
N TYR A 32 11.78 -3.41 -6.59
CA TYR A 32 12.37 -3.80 -7.86
C TYR A 32 13.40 -2.76 -8.35
N PHE A 33 13.04 -1.47 -8.35
CA PHE A 33 13.97 -0.42 -8.77
C PHE A 33 15.11 -0.19 -7.78
N GLU A 34 14.91 -0.49 -6.49
CA GLU A 34 15.98 -0.48 -5.49
C GLU A 34 17.13 -1.42 -5.84
N LEU A 35 16.90 -2.49 -6.61
CA LEU A 35 17.96 -3.37 -7.11
C LEU A 35 18.92 -2.66 -8.08
N TYR A 36 18.49 -1.59 -8.76
CA TYR A 36 19.33 -0.82 -9.68
C TYR A 36 20.20 0.22 -8.95
N VAL A 37 19.98 0.45 -7.65
CA VAL A 37 20.81 1.36 -6.84
C VAL A 37 22.23 0.80 -6.76
N PRO A 38 23.28 1.64 -6.92
CA PRO A 38 24.66 1.19 -6.87
C PRO A 38 24.97 0.33 -5.64
N ASN A 39 25.71 -0.76 -5.86
CA ASN A 39 26.11 -1.75 -4.85
C ASN A 39 24.96 -2.54 -4.19
N LYS A 40 23.69 -2.33 -4.53
CA LYS A 40 22.58 -3.06 -3.91
C LYS A 40 22.64 -4.56 -4.21
N VAL A 41 22.79 -4.94 -5.49
CA VAL A 41 22.89 -6.35 -5.91
C VAL A 41 24.13 -7.01 -5.31
N ALA A 42 25.27 -6.31 -5.29
CA ALA A 42 26.49 -6.83 -4.66
C ALA A 42 26.28 -7.11 -3.15
N GLY A 43 25.55 -6.24 -2.45
CA GLY A 43 25.16 -6.45 -1.05
C GLY A 43 24.23 -7.66 -0.85
N LEU A 44 23.38 -7.99 -1.82
CA LEU A 44 22.59 -9.23 -1.78
C LEU A 44 23.47 -10.47 -1.88
N LEU A 45 24.46 -10.48 -2.79
CA LEU A 45 25.37 -11.61 -3.01
C LEU A 45 26.32 -11.84 -1.83
N ASN A 46 26.80 -10.77 -1.21
CA ASN A 46 27.77 -10.83 -0.12
C ASN A 46 27.11 -10.90 1.27
N GLY A 47 25.79 -10.99 1.35
CA GLY A 47 25.04 -11.03 2.61
C GLY A 47 25.00 -9.69 3.37
N GLN A 48 25.53 -8.61 2.80
CA GLN A 48 25.50 -7.25 3.37
C GLN A 48 24.22 -6.52 2.96
N ASN A 49 23.07 -7.05 3.36
CA ASN A 49 21.77 -6.45 3.08
C ASN A 49 20.86 -6.47 4.33
N MET A 50 19.77 -5.70 4.29
CA MET A 50 18.90 -5.53 5.45
C MET A 50 18.13 -6.81 5.82
N LEU A 51 17.92 -7.73 4.88
CA LEU A 51 17.15 -8.96 5.04
C LEU A 51 18.09 -10.19 5.04
N ASP A 52 19.18 -10.08 5.80
CA ASP A 52 20.26 -11.06 5.91
C ASP A 52 19.96 -12.28 6.81
N SER A 53 18.75 -12.40 7.37
CA SER A 53 18.37 -13.52 8.22
C SER A 53 16.97 -14.07 7.93
N PRO A 54 16.73 -15.38 8.14
CA PRO A 54 15.42 -15.99 7.92
C PRO A 54 14.29 -15.30 8.69
N ILE A 55 14.59 -14.82 9.91
CA ILE A 55 13.62 -14.13 10.77
C ILE A 55 13.26 -12.76 10.19
N LYS A 56 14.26 -12.00 9.70
CA LYS A 56 14.02 -10.70 9.06
C LYS A 56 13.21 -10.85 7.77
N LEU A 57 13.52 -11.86 6.96
CA LEU A 57 12.76 -12.19 5.74
C LEU A 57 11.30 -12.57 6.05
N LEU A 58 11.09 -13.41 7.07
CA LEU A 58 9.74 -13.77 7.50
C LEU A 58 8.96 -12.55 8.01
N ALA A 59 9.59 -11.69 8.82
CA ALA A 59 8.96 -10.48 9.32
C ALA A 59 8.54 -9.53 8.19
N ALA A 60 9.40 -9.30 7.19
CA ALA A 60 9.07 -8.50 6.02
C ALA A 60 7.91 -9.12 5.21
N THR A 61 7.90 -10.45 5.07
CA THR A 61 6.84 -11.18 4.38
C THR A 61 5.49 -11.04 5.09
N ILE A 62 5.46 -11.17 6.42
CA ILE A 62 4.24 -10.99 7.21
C ILE A 62 3.73 -9.56 7.10
N LEU A 63 4.64 -8.57 7.16
CA LEU A 63 4.28 -7.16 6.98
C LEU A 63 3.64 -6.91 5.61
N LEU A 64 4.16 -7.48 4.53
CA LEU A 64 3.58 -7.31 3.18
C LEU A 64 2.34 -8.17 2.94
N THR A 65 2.12 -9.22 3.73
CA THR A 65 0.92 -10.07 3.63
C THR A 65 -0.34 -9.31 4.03
N ILE A 66 -0.25 -8.35 4.95
CA ILE A 66 -1.41 -7.57 5.39
C ILE A 66 -2.09 -6.81 4.24
N PRO A 67 -1.40 -5.97 3.43
CA PRO A 67 -2.03 -5.30 2.30
C PRO A 67 -2.56 -6.28 1.25
N ILE A 68 -1.91 -7.44 1.05
CA ILE A 68 -2.41 -8.52 0.18
C ILE A 68 -3.76 -9.03 0.66
N LEU A 69 -3.88 -9.33 1.96
CA LEU A 69 -5.14 -9.76 2.54
C LEU A 69 -6.20 -8.66 2.52
N MET A 70 -5.81 -7.40 2.71
CA MET A 70 -6.75 -6.28 2.71
C MET A 70 -7.49 -6.09 1.37
N ILE A 71 -6.92 -6.54 0.25
CA ILE A 71 -7.61 -6.57 -1.05
C ILE A 71 -8.89 -7.41 -0.96
N SER A 72 -8.77 -8.66 -0.50
CA SER A 72 -9.90 -9.59 -0.42
C SER A 72 -10.80 -9.28 0.78
N LEU A 73 -10.21 -8.97 1.94
CA LEU A 73 -10.95 -8.66 3.16
C LEU A 73 -11.85 -7.43 3.02
N SER A 74 -11.42 -6.42 2.26
CA SER A 74 -12.24 -5.23 2.00
C SER A 74 -13.51 -5.53 1.20
N VAL A 75 -13.47 -6.58 0.37
CA VAL A 75 -14.61 -7.02 -0.44
C VAL A 75 -15.54 -7.92 0.36
N PHE A 76 -14.99 -8.92 1.06
CA PHE A 76 -15.78 -10.01 1.63
C PHE A 76 -16.27 -9.79 3.06
N LEU A 77 -15.61 -8.95 3.87
CA LEU A 77 -15.99 -8.78 5.27
C LEU A 77 -17.28 -7.98 5.47
N LYS A 78 -17.87 -8.11 6.67
CA LYS A 78 -19.00 -7.27 7.10
C LYS A 78 -18.58 -5.79 7.11
N PRO A 79 -19.47 -4.83 6.75
CA PRO A 79 -19.11 -3.42 6.59
C PRO A 79 -18.37 -2.83 7.79
N ASN A 80 -18.83 -3.11 9.02
CA ASN A 80 -18.21 -2.56 10.23
C ASN A 80 -16.77 -3.05 10.43
N LEU A 81 -16.52 -4.35 10.21
CA LEU A 81 -15.18 -4.90 10.36
C LEU A 81 -14.25 -4.41 9.23
N ALA A 82 -14.74 -4.40 8.00
CA ALA A 82 -14.01 -3.88 6.85
C ALA A 82 -13.61 -2.41 7.06
N LYS A 83 -14.54 -1.58 7.56
CA LYS A 83 -14.29 -0.16 7.86
C LYS A 83 -13.12 0.02 8.84
N TRP A 84 -13.18 -0.62 10.00
CA TRP A 84 -12.17 -0.43 11.03
C TRP A 84 -10.81 -1.02 10.65
N LEU A 85 -10.78 -2.17 9.97
CA LEU A 85 -9.53 -2.74 9.46
C LEU A 85 -8.85 -1.82 8.43
N ASN A 86 -9.63 -1.26 7.50
CA ASN A 86 -9.11 -0.32 6.50
C ASN A 86 -8.57 0.96 7.12
N ILE A 87 -9.26 1.51 8.13
CA ILE A 87 -8.79 2.69 8.86
C ILE A 87 -7.50 2.36 9.62
N GLY A 88 -7.49 1.28 10.41
CA GLY A 88 -6.34 0.91 11.24
C GLY A 88 -5.09 0.64 10.41
N TRP A 89 -5.20 -0.25 9.42
CA TRP A 89 -4.07 -0.55 8.54
C TRP A 89 -3.70 0.60 7.63
N GLY A 90 -4.68 1.36 7.10
CA GLY A 90 -4.41 2.54 6.30
C GLY A 90 -3.58 3.59 7.05
N ILE A 91 -3.91 3.88 8.31
CA ILE A 91 -3.11 4.78 9.17
C ILE A 91 -1.72 4.21 9.41
N PHE A 92 -1.62 2.95 9.78
CA PHE A 92 -0.33 2.29 10.03
C PHE A 92 0.59 2.38 8.82
N TYR A 93 0.11 2.01 7.62
CA TYR A 93 0.92 2.05 6.39
C TYR A 93 1.21 3.48 5.93
N THR A 94 0.30 4.43 6.15
CA THR A 94 0.59 5.85 5.89
C THR A 94 1.81 6.30 6.69
N LEU A 95 1.83 6.06 8.00
CA LEU A 95 2.93 6.49 8.87
C LEU A 95 4.22 5.73 8.57
N PHE A 96 4.11 4.41 8.38
CA PHE A 96 5.23 3.54 8.07
C PHE A 96 5.91 3.99 6.77
N THR A 97 5.14 4.17 5.71
CA THR A 97 5.68 4.54 4.38
C THR A 97 6.27 5.92 4.38
N LEU A 98 5.62 6.91 5.01
CA LEU A 98 6.20 8.25 5.16
C LEU A 98 7.56 8.22 5.85
N LEU A 99 7.68 7.45 6.94
CA LEU A 99 8.95 7.32 7.67
C LEU A 99 10.02 6.68 6.78
N VAL A 100 9.67 5.62 6.05
CA VAL A 100 10.60 4.96 5.12
C VAL A 100 11.03 5.95 4.03
N GLY A 101 10.09 6.66 3.39
CA GLY A 101 10.37 7.64 2.34
C GLY A 101 11.31 8.75 2.80
N ILE A 102 11.05 9.32 3.98
CA ILE A 102 11.93 10.35 4.57
C ILE A 102 13.33 9.78 4.86
N SER A 103 13.42 8.55 5.38
CA SER A 103 14.73 7.91 5.64
C SER A 103 15.50 7.50 4.38
N ALA A 104 14.81 7.40 3.23
CA ALA A 104 15.39 6.96 1.97
C ALA A 104 15.91 8.11 1.09
N ILE A 105 15.83 9.37 1.54
CA ILE A 105 16.26 10.56 0.77
C ILE A 105 17.74 10.47 0.40
N SER A 106 18.00 10.22 -0.88
CA SER A 106 19.33 10.20 -1.49
C SER A 106 19.20 10.32 -3.01
N GLU A 107 20.26 10.76 -3.70
CA GLU A 107 20.27 10.99 -5.15
C GLU A 107 19.81 9.76 -5.94
N TRP A 108 20.29 8.57 -5.57
CA TRP A 108 19.95 7.33 -6.27
C TRP A 108 18.56 6.78 -5.93
N ARG A 109 17.90 7.26 -4.86
CA ARG A 109 16.60 6.75 -4.39
C ARG A 109 15.44 7.73 -4.54
N ILE A 110 15.58 8.74 -5.40
CA ILE A 110 14.50 9.71 -5.67
C ILE A 110 13.22 8.97 -6.13
N PHE A 111 13.35 7.91 -6.93
CA PHE A 111 12.23 7.06 -7.35
C PHE A 111 11.53 6.41 -6.14
N TYR A 112 12.31 5.95 -5.15
CA TYR A 112 11.80 5.25 -3.98
C TYR A 112 11.05 6.23 -3.07
N VAL A 113 11.61 7.43 -2.89
CA VAL A 113 10.96 8.53 -2.15
C VAL A 113 9.63 8.90 -2.81
N PHE A 114 9.61 9.07 -4.14
CA PHE A 114 8.39 9.36 -4.88
C PHE A 114 7.33 8.28 -4.70
N LEU A 115 7.69 7.01 -4.89
CA LEU A 115 6.76 5.89 -4.74
C LEU A 115 6.23 5.77 -3.31
N SER A 116 7.10 5.98 -2.32
CA SER A 116 6.74 5.99 -0.90
C SER A 116 5.72 7.09 -0.57
N PHE A 117 5.93 8.33 -1.05
CA PHE A 117 4.94 9.40 -0.87
C PHE A 117 3.63 9.13 -1.59
N LEU A 118 3.68 8.60 -2.82
CA LEU A 118 2.49 8.21 -3.56
C LEU A 118 1.70 7.14 -2.80
N GLU A 119 2.39 6.16 -2.24
CA GLU A 119 1.79 5.11 -1.42
C GLU A 119 1.13 5.67 -0.15
N SER A 120 1.80 6.62 0.53
CA SER A 120 1.22 7.34 1.67
C SER A 120 -0.07 8.08 1.27
N LEU A 121 -0.10 8.71 0.10
CA LEU A 121 -1.31 9.38 -0.39
C LEU A 121 -2.44 8.38 -0.67
N ILE A 122 -2.13 7.23 -1.27
CA ILE A 122 -3.12 6.17 -1.54
C ILE A 122 -3.68 5.63 -0.22
N THR A 123 -2.83 5.36 0.76
CA THR A 123 -3.25 4.84 2.07
C THR A 123 -4.07 5.87 2.88
N ILE A 124 -3.75 7.16 2.80
CA ILE A 124 -4.61 8.25 3.30
C ILE A 124 -5.99 8.20 2.62
N PHE A 125 -6.02 8.01 1.30
CA PHE A 125 -7.28 7.94 0.56
C PHE A 125 -8.11 6.71 0.94
N ILE A 126 -7.48 5.57 1.23
CA ILE A 126 -8.14 4.39 1.80
C ILE A 126 -8.80 4.74 3.14
N VAL A 127 -8.08 5.40 4.05
CA VAL A 127 -8.62 5.84 5.34
C VAL A 127 -9.82 6.76 5.15
N TYR A 128 -9.71 7.75 4.26
CA TYR A 128 -10.79 8.68 3.93
C TYR A 128 -12.04 7.95 3.40
N LYS A 129 -11.86 7.03 2.45
CA LYS A 129 -12.94 6.21 1.87
C LYS A 129 -13.58 5.30 2.91
N ALA A 130 -12.78 4.68 3.77
CA ALA A 130 -13.29 3.85 4.85
C ALA A 130 -14.01 4.68 5.93
N TRP A 131 -13.56 5.90 6.21
CA TRP A 131 -14.21 6.80 7.17
C TRP A 131 -15.59 7.24 6.68
N THR A 132 -15.69 7.62 5.41
CA THR A 132 -16.91 8.07 4.71
C THR A 132 -17.87 6.95 4.31
N TRP A 133 -17.69 5.74 4.88
CA TRP A 133 -18.57 4.60 4.62
C TRP A 133 -20.05 4.96 4.88
N PRO A 134 -20.96 4.79 3.90
CA PRO A 134 -22.36 5.13 4.06
C PRO A 134 -22.99 4.35 5.21
N THR A 135 -23.63 5.06 6.13
CA THR A 135 -24.42 4.46 7.22
C THR A 135 -25.88 4.33 6.78
N LEU A 136 -26.46 3.14 6.97
CA LEU A 136 -27.90 2.97 6.86
C LEU A 136 -28.53 3.29 8.21
N THR A 137 -29.33 4.34 8.28
CA THR A 137 -30.20 4.57 9.44
C THR A 137 -31.42 3.67 9.27
N ILE A 138 -31.47 2.57 10.03
CA ILE A 138 -32.66 1.72 10.09
C ILE A 138 -33.71 2.52 10.90
N LYS A 139 -34.80 2.92 10.22
CA LYS A 139 -35.99 3.48 10.88
C LYS A 139 -36.82 2.37 11.50
#